data_AF-A0A1V0FZZ1-F1
#
_entry.id   AF-A0A1V0FZZ1-F1
#
_cell.length_a   1.000
_cell.length_b   1.000
_cell.length_c   1.000
_cell.angle_alpha   90.00
_cell.angle_beta   90.00
_cell.angle_gamma   90.00
#
_symmetry.space_group_name_H-M   'P 1'
#
loop_
_entity.id
_entity.type
_entity.pdbx_description
1 polymer ?
#
loop_
_entity_poly.entity_id
_entity_poly.type
_entity_poly.pdbx_seq_one_letter_code
_entity_poly.pdbx_strand_id
1 'polypeptide(L)'
;MRQNSGCATSTLALALSLKFLAVTVSPSVPAFDEEPVKKVCKVAKALADVEGVASAVIKSLTNQVSAANEATATLNLAAATTADTNSSTLYAAAAGIASRCSTDAVNALATLTPIALTAATNSAKRSGHISEEIDILRQASKGRTTNKCIV
;
A
#
# COMPACT_ATOMS: atom_id res chain seq x y z
N MET A 1 34.67 -50.30 41.25
CA MET A 1 35.40 -49.04 41.00
C MET A 1 34.94 -48.47 39.66
N ARG A 2 34.10 -47.43 39.67
CA ARG A 2 33.62 -46.73 38.46
C ARG A 2 34.13 -45.29 38.52
N GLN A 3 34.85 -44.89 37.48
CA GLN A 3 35.47 -43.57 37.35
C GLN A 3 34.40 -42.48 37.22
N ASN A 4 34.55 -41.43 38.01
CA ASN A 4 33.67 -40.26 38.06
C ASN A 4 34.30 -39.16 37.20
N SER A 5 34.00 -39.14 35.89
CA SER A 5 34.59 -38.21 34.91
C SER A 5 33.56 -37.20 34.38
N GLY A 6 32.69 -36.68 35.24
CA GLY A 6 31.54 -35.85 34.85
C GLY A 6 31.61 -34.36 35.23
N CYS A 7 32.76 -33.84 35.70
CA CYS A 7 32.83 -32.49 36.28
C CYS A 7 33.78 -31.51 35.54
N ALA A 8 34.47 -31.95 34.48
CA ALA A 8 35.44 -31.10 33.76
C ALA A 8 34.94 -30.56 32.40
N THR A 9 33.86 -31.12 31.85
CA THR A 9 33.32 -30.73 30.53
C THR A 9 32.24 -29.65 30.59
N SER A 10 31.60 -29.46 31.76
CA SER A 10 30.51 -28.48 31.93
C SER A 10 31.01 -27.03 32.02
N THR A 11 32.20 -26.81 32.61
CA THR A 11 32.79 -25.48 32.79
C THR A 11 33.35 -24.89 31.50
N LEU A 12 33.88 -25.72 30.58
CA LEU A 12 34.37 -25.26 29.27
C LEU A 12 33.24 -24.80 28.34
N ALA A 13 32.08 -25.47 28.38
CA ALA A 13 30.91 -25.08 27.59
C ALA A 13 30.31 -23.74 28.05
N LEU A 14 30.31 -23.46 29.37
CA LEU A 14 29.86 -22.18 29.92
C LEU A 14 30.84 -21.03 29.61
N ALA A 15 32.14 -21.30 29.52
CA ALA A 15 33.15 -20.29 29.19
C ALA A 15 33.14 -19.91 27.71
N LEU A 16 32.79 -20.84 26.81
CA LEU A 16 32.63 -20.54 25.37
C LEU A 16 31.35 -19.73 25.09
N SER A 17 30.25 -19.95 25.81
CA SER A 17 29.01 -19.17 25.64
C SER A 17 29.13 -17.73 26.16
N LEU A 18 29.91 -17.49 27.21
CA LEU A 18 30.20 -16.13 27.69
C LEU A 18 31.05 -15.31 26.72
N LYS A 19 31.93 -15.95 25.92
CA LYS A 19 32.76 -15.25 24.92
C LYS A 19 31.95 -14.78 23.71
N PHE A 20 30.86 -15.48 23.35
CA PHE A 20 29.94 -15.02 22.30
C PHE A 20 29.07 -13.84 22.73
N LEU A 21 28.82 -13.67 24.03
CA LEU A 21 28.14 -12.50 24.60
C LEU A 21 29.05 -11.26 24.69
N ALA A 22 30.37 -11.43 24.50
CA ALA A 22 31.36 -10.35 24.53
C ALA A 22 31.82 -9.91 23.13
N VAL A 23 31.02 -10.14 22.08
CA VAL A 23 31.16 -9.34 20.87
C VAL A 23 30.76 -7.92 21.24
N THR A 24 31.75 -7.13 21.64
CA THR A 24 31.66 -5.69 21.62
C THR A 24 31.48 -5.31 20.15
N VAL A 25 30.23 -5.14 19.72
CA VAL A 25 29.93 -4.33 18.54
C VAL A 25 30.46 -2.94 18.86
N SER A 26 31.67 -2.64 18.40
CA SER A 26 32.14 -1.26 18.31
C SER A 26 31.11 -0.50 17.47
N PRO A 27 30.48 0.57 17.98
CA PRO A 27 29.60 1.40 17.17
C PRO A 27 30.46 2.14 16.16
N SER A 28 30.78 1.51 15.04
CA SER A 28 31.55 2.11 13.95
C SER A 28 30.65 2.70 12.87
N VAL A 29 29.33 2.62 13.05
CA VAL A 29 28.34 3.24 12.16
C VAL A 29 27.56 4.30 12.95
N PRO A 30 27.46 5.54 12.46
CA PRO A 30 26.67 6.58 13.10
C PRO A 30 25.19 6.17 13.16
N ALA A 31 24.50 6.63 14.21
CA ALA A 31 23.06 6.53 14.29
C ALA A 31 22.39 7.30 13.13
N PHE A 32 21.15 6.93 12.79
CA PHE A 32 20.37 7.69 11.82
C PHE A 32 19.87 8.98 12.44
N ASP A 33 20.06 10.09 11.74
CA ASP A 33 19.45 11.36 12.11
C ASP A 33 17.92 11.28 11.99
N GLU A 34 17.21 11.94 12.90
CA GLU A 34 15.74 11.96 12.93
C GLU A 34 15.10 12.50 11.63
N GLU A 35 15.66 13.55 11.01
CA GLU A 35 15.07 14.18 9.83
C GLU A 35 15.04 13.26 8.59
N PRO A 36 16.13 12.57 8.21
CA PRO A 36 16.08 11.50 7.21
C PRO A 36 15.06 10.39 7.52
N VAL A 37 15.00 9.93 8.77
CA VAL A 37 14.02 8.92 9.20
C VAL A 37 12.59 9.42 9.01
N LYS A 38 12.32 10.67 9.41
CA LYS A 38 11.02 11.32 9.23
C LYS A 38 10.62 11.44 7.77
N LYS A 39 11.56 11.68 6.85
CA LYS A 39 11.27 11.67 5.40
C LYS A 39 10.83 10.28 4.94
N VAL A 40 11.51 9.22 5.37
CA VAL A 40 11.15 7.83 5.05
C VAL A 40 9.78 7.46 5.63
N CYS A 41 9.48 7.88 6.87
CA CYS A 41 8.16 7.72 7.47
C CYS A 41 7.04 8.46 6.70
N LYS A 42 7.32 9.66 6.16
CA LYS A 42 6.38 10.37 5.28
C LYS A 42 6.11 9.60 3.98
N VAL A 43 7.14 8.97 3.41
CA VAL A 43 6.98 8.10 2.23
C VAL A 43 6.13 6.88 2.58
N ALA A 44 6.39 6.21 3.70
CA ALA A 44 5.56 5.09 4.15
C ALA A 44 4.08 5.47 4.32
N LYS A 45 3.82 6.66 4.88
CA LYS A 45 2.47 7.20 4.99
C LYS A 45 1.83 7.43 3.60
N ALA A 46 2.53 8.11 2.70
CA ALA A 46 2.02 8.34 1.34
C ALA A 46 1.74 7.03 0.59
N LEU A 47 2.56 5.99 0.81
CA LEU A 47 2.33 4.66 0.25
C LEU A 47 1.10 3.97 0.84
N ALA A 48 0.80 4.18 2.13
CA ALA A 48 -0.42 3.66 2.74
C ALA A 48 -1.69 4.30 2.16
N ASP A 49 -1.62 5.56 1.73
CA ASP A 49 -2.76 6.30 1.18
C ASP A 49 -3.13 5.88 -0.27
N VAL A 50 -2.28 5.11 -0.96
CA VAL A 50 -2.49 4.70 -2.36
C VAL A 50 -3.74 3.84 -2.54
N GLU A 51 -4.11 3.04 -1.53
CA GLU A 51 -5.36 2.26 -1.56
C GLU A 51 -6.60 3.16 -1.66
N GLY A 52 -6.60 4.29 -0.94
CA GLY A 52 -7.68 5.27 -1.00
C GLY A 52 -7.81 5.90 -2.39
N VAL A 53 -6.67 6.21 -3.04
CA VAL A 53 -6.64 6.71 -4.41
C VAL A 53 -7.18 5.67 -5.40
N ALA A 54 -6.74 4.42 -5.28
CA ALA A 54 -7.22 3.30 -6.11
C ALA A 54 -8.74 3.13 -6.00
N SER A 55 -9.26 3.10 -4.76
CA SER A 55 -10.69 2.99 -4.48
C SER A 55 -11.49 4.17 -5.05
N ALA A 56 -10.97 5.40 -4.92
CA ALA A 56 -11.61 6.60 -5.46
C ALA A 56 -11.73 6.56 -7.00
N VAL A 57 -10.69 6.12 -7.70
CA VAL A 57 -10.70 5.97 -9.17
C VAL A 57 -11.76 4.96 -9.60
N ILE A 58 -11.77 3.76 -8.99
CA ILE A 58 -12.73 2.70 -9.33
C ILE A 58 -14.16 3.19 -9.08
N LYS A 59 -14.42 3.81 -7.92
CA LYS A 59 -15.74 4.36 -7.58
C LYS A 59 -16.18 5.44 -8.57
N SER A 60 -15.29 6.34 -8.96
CA SER A 60 -15.60 7.41 -9.93
C SER A 60 -16.02 6.83 -11.28
N LEU A 61 -15.31 5.83 -11.80
CA LEU A 61 -15.65 5.20 -13.07
C LEU A 61 -16.96 4.41 -12.99
N THR A 62 -17.19 3.68 -11.90
CA THR A 62 -18.48 3.00 -11.67
C THR A 62 -19.65 3.98 -11.66
N ASN A 63 -19.49 5.13 -10.99
CA ASN A 63 -20.50 6.18 -10.98
C ASN A 63 -20.73 6.75 -12.39
N GLN A 64 -19.66 6.92 -13.17
CA GLN A 64 -19.75 7.39 -14.55
C GLN A 64 -20.52 6.40 -15.44
N VAL A 65 -20.26 5.09 -15.31
CA VAL A 65 -21.02 4.03 -16.00
C VAL A 65 -22.51 4.11 -15.64
N SER A 66 -22.83 4.23 -14.35
CA SER A 66 -24.21 4.32 -13.88
C SER A 66 -24.93 5.54 -14.47
N ALA A 67 -24.32 6.72 -14.38
CA ALA A 67 -24.89 7.96 -14.89
C ALA A 67 -25.06 7.94 -16.42
N ALA A 68 -24.09 7.39 -17.14
CA ALA A 68 -24.15 7.27 -18.60
C ALA A 68 -25.25 6.29 -19.06
N ASN A 69 -25.45 5.18 -18.34
CA ASN A 69 -26.53 4.24 -18.61
C ASN A 69 -27.91 4.86 -18.33
N GLU A 70 -28.05 5.60 -17.22
CA GLU A 70 -29.28 6.31 -16.89
C GLU A 70 -29.64 7.37 -17.93
N ALA A 71 -28.65 8.16 -18.37
CA ALA A 71 -28.81 9.13 -19.44
C ALA A 71 -29.22 8.45 -20.76
N THR A 72 -28.60 7.33 -21.11
CA THR A 72 -28.95 6.55 -22.31
C THR A 72 -30.41 6.09 -22.27
N ALA A 73 -30.85 5.53 -21.14
CA ALA A 73 -32.23 5.07 -20.98
C ALA A 73 -33.23 6.22 -21.08
N THR A 74 -32.96 7.33 -20.38
CA THR A 74 -33.82 8.53 -20.39
C THR A 74 -33.93 9.13 -21.78
N LEU A 75 -32.82 9.24 -22.51
CA LEU A 75 -32.80 9.81 -23.86
C LEU A 75 -33.48 8.89 -24.87
N ASN A 76 -33.29 7.57 -24.77
CA ASN A 76 -34.03 6.61 -25.61
C ASN A 76 -35.54 6.68 -25.36
N LEU A 77 -35.97 6.83 -24.10
CA LEU A 77 -37.37 7.01 -23.77
C LEU A 77 -37.94 8.32 -24.35
N ALA A 78 -37.18 9.42 -24.25
CA ALA A 78 -37.56 10.70 -24.86
C ALA A 78 -37.67 10.59 -26.40
N ALA A 79 -36.73 9.88 -27.03
CA ALA A 79 -36.75 9.62 -28.47
C ALA A 79 -37.99 8.83 -28.90
N ALA A 80 -38.41 7.84 -28.11
CA ALA A 80 -39.54 6.97 -28.40
C ALA A 80 -40.91 7.61 -28.14
N THR A 81 -40.98 8.62 -27.28
CA THR A 81 -42.25 9.23 -26.82
C THR A 81 -42.57 10.57 -27.48
N THR A 82 -41.56 11.26 -28.04
CA THR A 82 -41.79 12.52 -28.75
C THR A 82 -42.45 12.29 -30.12
N ALA A 83 -43.43 13.12 -30.46
CA ALA A 83 -44.09 13.11 -31.77
C ALA A 83 -43.29 13.87 -32.85
N ASP A 84 -42.34 14.70 -32.45
CA ASP A 84 -41.49 15.46 -33.38
C ASP A 84 -40.29 14.64 -33.84
N THR A 85 -40.19 14.36 -35.13
CA THR A 85 -39.15 13.52 -35.72
C THR A 85 -37.74 14.10 -35.51
N ASN A 86 -37.59 15.42 -35.56
CA ASN A 86 -36.29 16.07 -35.34
C ASN A 86 -35.83 15.86 -33.90
N SER A 87 -36.70 16.12 -32.92
CA SER A 87 -36.44 15.87 -31.50
C SER A 87 -36.17 14.40 -31.23
N SER A 88 -36.92 13.48 -31.85
CA SER A 88 -36.70 12.04 -31.74
C SER A 88 -35.28 11.67 -32.19
N THR A 89 -34.86 12.19 -33.35
CA THR A 89 -33.52 11.97 -33.91
C THR A 89 -32.43 12.55 -33.01
N LEU A 90 -32.63 13.76 -32.47
CA LEU A 90 -31.68 14.41 -31.56
C LEU A 90 -31.51 13.61 -30.26
N TYR A 91 -32.60 13.15 -29.65
CA TYR A 91 -32.54 12.34 -28.43
C TYR A 91 -31.88 10.99 -28.68
N ALA A 92 -32.17 10.32 -29.80
CA ALA A 92 -31.51 9.07 -30.17
C ALA A 92 -30.00 9.25 -30.38
N ALA A 93 -29.58 10.34 -31.04
CA ALA A 93 -28.17 10.67 -31.20
C ALA A 93 -27.48 10.93 -29.85
N ALA A 94 -28.14 11.69 -28.96
CA ALA A 94 -27.64 11.94 -27.61
C ALA A 94 -27.53 10.67 -26.76
N ALA A 95 -28.50 9.74 -26.88
CA ALA A 95 -28.44 8.44 -26.24
C ALA A 95 -27.23 7.62 -26.72
N GLY A 96 -26.94 7.68 -28.03
CA GLY A 96 -25.74 7.07 -28.60
C GLY A 96 -24.43 7.64 -28.02
N ILE A 97 -24.37 8.96 -27.78
CA ILE A 97 -23.22 9.59 -27.13
C ILE A 97 -23.10 9.14 -25.67
N ALA A 98 -24.20 9.14 -24.91
CA ALA A 98 -24.21 8.67 -23.52
C ALA A 98 -23.76 7.20 -23.42
N SER A 99 -24.20 6.35 -24.33
CA SER A 99 -23.80 4.94 -24.39
C SER A 99 -22.28 4.77 -24.65
N ARG A 100 -21.69 5.63 -25.48
CA ARG A 100 -20.22 5.65 -25.68
C ARG A 100 -19.49 6.04 -24.40
N CYS A 101 -19.97 7.04 -23.66
CA CYS A 101 -19.38 7.40 -22.36
C CYS A 101 -19.37 6.22 -21.37
N SER A 102 -20.45 5.42 -21.35
CA SER A 102 -20.51 4.20 -20.54
C SER A 102 -19.46 3.18 -20.99
N THR A 103 -19.36 2.96 -22.30
CA THR A 103 -18.38 2.03 -22.90
C THR A 103 -16.94 2.44 -22.58
N ASP A 104 -16.61 3.72 -22.71
CA ASP A 104 -15.28 4.25 -22.42
C ASP A 104 -14.95 4.09 -20.92
N ALA A 105 -15.91 4.36 -20.04
CA ALA A 105 -15.74 4.17 -18.60
C ALA A 105 -15.58 2.68 -18.21
N VAL A 106 -16.29 1.76 -18.87
CA VAL A 106 -16.10 0.31 -18.69
C VAL A 106 -14.71 -0.14 -19.17
N ASN A 107 -14.26 0.36 -20.33
CA ASN A 107 -12.92 0.07 -20.85
C ASN A 107 -11.83 0.61 -19.90
N ALA A 108 -12.05 1.80 -19.34
CA ALA A 108 -11.18 2.38 -18.33
C ALA A 108 -11.17 1.54 -17.04
N LEU A 109 -12.33 1.04 -16.58
CA LEU A 109 -12.40 0.11 -15.43
C LEU A 109 -11.58 -1.15 -15.68
N ALA A 110 -11.74 -1.79 -16.85
CA ALA A 110 -11.02 -3.01 -17.19
C ALA A 110 -9.49 -2.80 -17.21
N THR A 111 -9.05 -1.61 -17.63
CA THR A 111 -7.63 -1.26 -17.71
C THR A 111 -7.05 -0.81 -16.37
N LEU A 112 -7.75 0.08 -15.66
CA LEU A 112 -7.23 0.77 -14.48
C LEU A 112 -7.40 -0.02 -13.19
N THR A 113 -8.43 -0.87 -13.07
CA THR A 113 -8.63 -1.70 -11.86
C THR A 113 -7.42 -2.58 -11.53
N PRO A 114 -6.86 -3.39 -12.45
CA PRO A 114 -5.69 -4.20 -12.13
C PRO A 114 -4.44 -3.36 -11.82
N ILE A 115 -4.27 -2.22 -12.49
CA ILE A 115 -3.15 -1.28 -12.24
C ILE A 115 -3.27 -0.69 -10.83
N ALA A 116 -4.46 -0.20 -10.48
CA ALA A 116 -4.74 0.42 -9.20
C ALA A 116 -4.58 -0.58 -8.04
N LEU A 117 -5.06 -1.82 -8.21
CA LEU A 117 -4.90 -2.88 -7.22
C LEU A 117 -3.43 -3.29 -7.04
N THR A 118 -2.69 -3.39 -8.14
CA THR A 118 -1.24 -3.69 -8.10
C THR A 118 -0.48 -2.57 -7.38
N ALA A 119 -0.80 -1.31 -7.69
CA ALA A 119 -0.20 -0.15 -7.05
C ALA A 119 -0.51 -0.12 -5.54
N ALA A 120 -1.76 -0.34 -5.15
CA ALA A 120 -2.18 -0.40 -3.75
C ALA A 120 -1.45 -1.54 -3.00
N THR A 121 -1.43 -2.74 -3.58
CA THR A 121 -0.75 -3.91 -2.98
C THR A 121 0.74 -3.66 -2.79
N ASN A 122 1.43 -3.15 -3.81
CA ASN A 122 2.86 -2.90 -3.73
C ASN A 122 3.19 -1.76 -2.76
N SER A 123 2.34 -0.75 -2.69
CA SER A 123 2.52 0.39 -1.77
C SER A 123 2.29 -0.04 -0.32
N ALA A 124 1.24 -0.84 -0.05
CA ALA A 124 0.99 -1.42 1.27
C ALA A 124 2.17 -2.28 1.74
N LYS A 125 2.70 -3.17 0.89
CA LYS A 125 3.90 -3.96 1.20
C LYS A 125 5.09 -3.08 1.59
N ARG A 126 5.42 -2.09 0.76
CA ARG A 126 6.55 -1.19 1.01
C ARG A 126 6.36 -0.35 2.27
N SER A 127 5.15 0.17 2.49
CA SER A 127 4.82 0.91 3.71
C SER A 127 5.00 0.06 4.96
N GLY A 128 4.54 -1.20 4.92
CA GLY A 128 4.72 -2.18 5.98
C GLY A 128 6.20 -2.45 6.28
N HIS A 129 7.00 -2.75 5.26
CA HIS A 129 8.44 -2.99 5.43
C HIS A 129 9.17 -1.79 6.03
N ILE A 130 8.89 -0.57 5.56
CA ILE A 130 9.50 0.64 6.13
C ILE A 130 9.09 0.78 7.62
N SER A 131 7.81 0.54 7.92
CA SER A 131 7.31 0.66 9.30
C SER A 131 7.97 -0.36 10.24
N GLU A 132 8.16 -1.59 9.76
CA GLU A 132 8.85 -2.66 10.49
C GLU A 132 10.32 -2.33 10.71
N GLU A 133 11.05 -1.87 9.69
CA GLU A 133 12.46 -1.47 9.80
C GLU A 133 12.63 -0.34 10.82
N ILE A 134 11.80 0.71 10.76
CA ILE A 134 11.84 1.81 11.72
C ILE A 134 11.50 1.33 13.14
N ASP A 135 10.53 0.42 13.28
CA ASP A 135 10.18 -0.13 14.59
C ASP A 135 11.32 -0.96 15.19
N ILE A 136 12.01 -1.78 14.39
CA ILE A 136 13.20 -2.53 14.82
C ILE A 136 14.27 -1.56 15.35
N LEU A 137 14.56 -0.47 14.64
CA LEU A 137 15.55 0.53 15.06
C LEU A 137 15.13 1.22 16.38
N ARG A 138 13.84 1.52 16.54
CA ARG A 138 13.29 2.09 17.78
C ARG A 138 13.39 1.11 18.95
N GLN A 139 13.02 -0.15 18.73
CA GLN A 139 13.09 -1.20 19.74
C GLN A 139 14.54 -1.47 20.16
N ALA A 140 15.48 -1.50 19.22
CA ALA A 140 16.91 -1.62 19.49
C ALA A 140 17.46 -0.44 20.32
N SER A 141 16.83 0.73 20.26
CA SER A 141 17.20 1.92 21.03
C SER A 141 16.49 2.03 22.40
N LYS A 142 15.50 1.17 22.66
CA LYS A 142 14.61 1.30 23.83
C LYS A 142 15.37 1.14 25.14
N GLY A 143 15.16 2.09 26.06
CA GLY A 143 15.81 2.08 27.38
C GLY A 143 17.30 2.41 27.36
N ARG A 144 17.88 2.76 26.21
CA ARG A 144 19.30 3.07 26.06
C ARG A 144 19.52 4.59 26.06
N THR A 145 20.43 5.06 26.91
CA THR A 145 20.89 6.45 26.94
C THR A 145 22.09 6.68 26.00
N THR A 146 22.85 5.63 25.70
CA THR A 146 23.95 5.56 24.74
C THR A 146 23.71 4.43 23.72
N ASN A 147 24.28 4.49 22.52
CA ASN A 147 24.07 3.49 21.44
C ASN A 147 22.61 3.38 20.93
N LYS A 148 21.99 4.53 20.64
CA LYS A 148 20.71 4.60 19.94
C LYS A 148 20.91 4.40 18.44
N CYS A 149 19.91 3.84 17.77
CA CYS A 149 19.89 3.68 16.32
C CYS A 149 19.32 4.92 15.59
N ILE A 150 18.50 5.72 16.28
CA ILE A 150 17.92 6.97 15.77
C ILE A 150 18.18 8.06 16.82
N VAL A 151 18.71 9.21 16.40
CA VAL A 151 19.12 10.32 17.27
C VAL A 151 18.70 11.69 16.75
#